data_AF-A0A497SNB7-F1
#
_entry.id   AF-A0A497SNB7-F1
#
_cell.length_a   1.000
_cell.length_b   1.000
_cell.length_c   1.000
_cell.angle_alpha   90.00
_cell.angle_beta   90.00
_cell.angle_gamma   90.00
#
_symmetry.space_group_name_H-M   'P 1'
#
loop_
_entity.id
_entity.type
_entity.pdbx_description
1 polymer ?
#
loop_
_entity_poly.entity_id
_entity_poly.type
_entity_poly.pdbx_seq_one_letter_code
_entity_poly.pdbx_strand_id
1 'polypeptide(L)'
;MLLYSDKMVEMSKKVGIEYYDYCMNNKMYPQALVMAKKYGLSEERVREAGRKGYDYYMSNEEYLEALVMAEDAKLGEHYVKKAGRKGYDYYLRNKHYLEALIIAKNAGLGEDKINLAKLLVEGKAIAYLNEITLNGKKIPVLLVYGEGEQE
;
A
#
# COMPACT_ATOMS: atom_id res chain seq x y z
N MET A 1 -21.44 40.05 -9.96
CA MET A 1 -20.34 39.47 -9.14
C MET A 1 -20.28 37.94 -9.23
N LEU A 2 -21.40 37.22 -9.47
CA LEU A 2 -21.44 35.75 -9.61
C LEU A 2 -20.67 35.21 -10.85
N LEU A 3 -20.79 35.85 -12.01
CA LEU A 3 -20.10 35.44 -13.26
C LEU A 3 -18.56 35.37 -13.19
N TYR A 4 -17.94 36.13 -12.29
CA TYR A 4 -16.48 36.15 -12.14
C TYR A 4 -15.99 34.94 -11.33
N SER A 5 -16.82 34.42 -10.42
CA SER A 5 -16.50 33.24 -9.60
C SER A 5 -16.56 31.96 -10.42
N ASP A 6 -17.59 31.81 -11.26
CA ASP A 6 -17.78 30.60 -12.08
C ASP A 6 -16.64 30.43 -13.11
N LYS A 7 -16.23 31.52 -13.77
CA LYS A 7 -15.07 31.51 -14.69
C LYS A 7 -13.77 31.11 -14.00
N MET A 8 -13.54 31.56 -12.77
CA MET A 8 -12.32 31.22 -12.03
C MET A 8 -12.30 29.74 -11.62
N VAL A 9 -13.45 29.19 -11.24
CA VAL A 9 -13.61 27.76 -10.97
C VAL A 9 -13.37 26.93 -12.23
N GLU A 10 -13.92 27.34 -13.37
CA GLU A 10 -13.73 26.66 -14.65
C GLU A 10 -12.26 26.67 -15.10
N MET A 11 -11.60 27.83 -15.04
CA MET A 11 -10.17 27.95 -15.36
C MET A 11 -9.29 27.11 -14.43
N SER A 12 -9.59 27.09 -13.13
CA SER A 12 -8.88 26.25 -12.16
C SER A 12 -9.01 24.76 -12.48
N LYS A 13 -10.21 24.29 -12.84
CA LYS A 13 -10.42 22.91 -13.28
C LYS A 13 -9.65 22.59 -14.54
N LYS A 14 -9.64 23.49 -15.53
CA LYS A 14 -8.88 23.30 -16.77
C LYS A 14 -7.39 23.13 -16.51
N VAL A 15 -6.79 23.99 -15.69
CA VAL A 15 -5.37 23.86 -15.28
C VAL A 15 -5.15 22.54 -14.55
N GLY A 16 -6.07 22.15 -13.65
CA GLY A 16 -6.03 20.87 -12.95
C GLY A 16 -6.05 19.66 -13.90
N ILE A 17 -6.84 19.71 -14.97
CA ILE A 17 -6.89 18.67 -16.01
C ILE A 17 -5.56 18.57 -16.76
N GLU A 18 -5.01 19.70 -17.21
CA GLU A 18 -3.75 19.73 -17.96
C GLU A 18 -2.58 19.17 -17.12
N TYR A 19 -2.49 19.55 -15.85
CA TYR A 19 -1.50 19.00 -14.91
C TYR A 19 -1.72 17.52 -14.61
N TYR A 20 -2.98 17.11 -14.44
CA TYR A 20 -3.31 15.69 -14.27
C TYR A 20 -2.83 14.88 -15.47
N ASP A 21 -3.15 15.31 -16.69
CA ASP A 21 -2.78 14.59 -17.92
C ASP A 21 -1.26 14.55 -18.09
N TYR A 22 -0.56 15.65 -17.80
CA TYR A 22 0.90 15.69 -17.76
C TYR A 22 1.49 14.64 -16.80
N CYS A 23 0.99 14.59 -15.55
CA CYS A 23 1.46 13.61 -14.56
C CYS A 23 1.17 12.17 -15.01
N MET A 24 -0.02 11.91 -15.55
CA MET A 24 -0.40 10.58 -16.04
C MET A 24 0.51 10.11 -17.18
N ASN A 25 0.82 10.99 -18.13
CA ASN A 25 1.69 10.68 -19.26
C ASN A 25 3.14 10.40 -18.83
N ASN A 26 3.60 11.04 -17.76
CA ASN A 26 4.93 10.85 -17.20
C ASN A 26 4.99 9.79 -16.08
N LYS A 27 3.93 8.98 -15.90
CA LYS A 27 3.83 7.95 -14.86
C LYS A 27 3.98 8.49 -13.42
N MET A 28 3.73 9.78 -13.21
CA MET A 28 3.73 10.44 -11.91
C MET A 28 2.36 10.24 -11.22
N TYR A 29 1.98 8.98 -11.00
CA TYR A 29 0.62 8.62 -10.60
C TYR A 29 0.19 9.19 -9.23
N PRO A 30 1.05 9.23 -8.19
CA PRO A 30 0.68 9.89 -6.92
C PRO A 30 0.35 11.36 -7.13
N GLN A 31 1.14 12.08 -7.93
CA GLN A 31 0.91 13.49 -8.25
C GLN A 31 -0.37 13.67 -9.05
N ALA A 32 -0.62 12.80 -10.04
CA ALA A 32 -1.89 12.81 -10.78
C ALA A 32 -3.09 12.62 -9.84
N LEU A 33 -3.00 11.67 -8.90
CA LEU A 33 -4.06 11.42 -7.91
C LEU A 33 -4.31 12.65 -7.01
N VAL A 34 -3.24 13.28 -6.54
CA VAL A 34 -3.31 14.53 -5.76
C VAL A 34 -3.97 15.64 -6.57
N MET A 35 -3.61 15.82 -7.84
CA MET A 35 -4.21 16.85 -8.70
C MET A 35 -5.70 16.57 -8.96
N ALA A 36 -6.06 15.32 -9.22
CA ALA A 36 -7.46 14.93 -9.42
C ALA A 36 -8.32 15.28 -8.20
N LYS A 37 -7.85 14.97 -6.99
CA LYS A 37 -8.52 15.32 -5.74
C LYS A 37 -8.55 16.84 -5.51
N LYS A 38 -7.40 17.50 -5.62
CA LYS A 38 -7.22 18.93 -5.30
C LYS A 38 -8.08 19.84 -6.18
N TYR A 39 -8.21 19.52 -7.46
CA TYR A 39 -8.99 20.30 -8.41
C TYR A 39 -10.44 19.80 -8.57
N GLY A 40 -10.87 18.82 -7.76
CA GLY A 40 -12.22 18.28 -7.81
C GLY A 40 -12.58 17.70 -9.18
N LEU A 41 -11.64 16.95 -9.78
CA LEU A 41 -11.87 16.23 -11.03
C LEU A 41 -12.80 15.03 -10.78
N SER A 42 -13.24 14.38 -11.85
CA SER A 42 -14.17 13.24 -11.75
C SER A 42 -13.61 12.10 -10.89
N GLU A 43 -14.50 11.37 -10.21
CA GLU A 43 -14.12 10.16 -9.48
C GLU A 43 -13.42 9.14 -10.39
N GLU A 44 -13.80 9.09 -11.67
CA GLU A 44 -13.16 8.26 -12.67
C GLU A 44 -11.66 8.56 -12.78
N ARG A 45 -11.27 9.84 -12.88
CA ARG A 45 -9.86 10.25 -12.95
C ARG A 45 -9.08 9.94 -11.66
N VAL A 46 -9.73 10.10 -10.51
CA VAL A 46 -9.16 9.69 -9.21
C VAL A 46 -8.88 8.18 -9.21
N ARG A 47 -9.88 7.36 -9.59
CA ARG A 47 -9.73 5.91 -9.63
C ARG A 47 -8.74 5.46 -10.71
N GLU A 48 -8.68 6.13 -11.85
CA GLU A 48 -7.75 5.83 -12.93
C GLU A 48 -6.29 6.04 -12.49
N ALA A 49 -5.98 7.21 -11.91
CA ALA A 49 -4.64 7.50 -11.39
C ALA A 49 -4.25 6.53 -10.27
N GLY A 50 -5.19 6.26 -9.35
CA GLY A 50 -5.05 5.24 -8.32
C GLY A 50 -4.71 3.86 -8.88
N ARG A 51 -5.48 3.39 -9.87
CA ARG A 51 -5.32 2.06 -10.45
C ARG A 51 -4.02 1.92 -11.23
N LYS A 52 -3.69 2.90 -12.08
CA LYS A 52 -2.41 2.87 -12.83
C LYS A 52 -1.21 2.96 -11.90
N GLY A 53 -1.29 3.77 -10.85
CA GLY A 53 -0.27 3.83 -9.80
C GLY A 53 -0.13 2.52 -9.04
N TYR A 54 -1.25 1.93 -8.62
CA TYR A 54 -1.27 0.61 -7.99
C TYR A 54 -0.59 -0.45 -8.86
N ASP A 55 -1.00 -0.57 -10.12
CA ASP A 55 -0.47 -1.57 -11.03
C ASP A 55 1.04 -1.35 -11.29
N TYR A 56 1.46 -0.09 -11.44
CA TYR A 56 2.86 0.29 -11.58
C TYR A 56 3.70 -0.13 -10.37
N TYR A 57 3.30 0.26 -9.17
CA TYR A 57 4.05 -0.06 -7.95
C TYR A 57 4.05 -1.56 -7.64
N MET A 58 2.92 -2.25 -7.86
CA MET A 58 2.85 -3.70 -7.75
C MET A 58 3.80 -4.43 -8.69
N SER A 59 4.04 -3.89 -9.89
CA SER A 59 4.97 -4.47 -10.85
C SER A 59 6.44 -4.25 -10.50
N ASN A 60 6.75 -3.20 -9.74
CA ASN A 60 8.09 -2.87 -9.26
C ASN A 60 8.36 -3.39 -7.83
N GLU A 61 7.45 -4.19 -7.27
CA GLU A 61 7.54 -4.72 -5.89
C GLU A 61 7.56 -3.63 -4.80
N GLU A 62 7.08 -2.43 -5.14
CA GLU A 62 6.90 -1.28 -4.24
C GLU A 62 5.54 -1.37 -3.54
N TYR A 63 5.42 -2.35 -2.64
CA TYR A 63 4.11 -2.76 -2.11
C TYR A 63 3.46 -1.76 -1.14
N LEU A 64 4.25 -0.94 -0.44
CA LEU A 64 3.73 0.11 0.42
C LEU A 64 3.09 1.23 -0.42
N GLU A 65 3.77 1.65 -1.48
CA GLU A 65 3.30 2.65 -2.43
C GLU A 65 2.03 2.16 -3.14
N ALA A 66 2.02 0.89 -3.57
CA ALA A 66 0.82 0.26 -4.11
C ALA A 66 -0.35 0.28 -3.12
N LEU A 67 -0.09 -0.05 -1.85
CA LEU A 67 -1.12 -0.02 -0.80
C LEU A 67 -1.71 1.38 -0.65
N VAL A 68 -0.85 2.40 -0.54
CA VAL A 68 -1.25 3.80 -0.44
C VAL A 68 -2.11 4.19 -1.64
N MET A 69 -1.70 3.88 -2.87
CA MET A 69 -2.49 4.19 -4.07
C MET A 69 -3.88 3.54 -4.04
N ALA A 70 -4.01 2.29 -3.56
CA ALA A 70 -5.30 1.61 -3.45
C ALA A 70 -6.23 2.25 -2.42
N GLU A 71 -5.70 2.62 -1.26
CA GLU A 71 -6.44 3.29 -0.18
C GLU A 71 -6.88 4.68 -0.60
N ASP A 72 -5.94 5.48 -1.09
CA ASP A 72 -6.18 6.88 -1.44
C ASP A 72 -7.19 7.04 -2.57
N ALA A 73 -7.17 6.14 -3.56
CA ALA A 73 -8.12 6.15 -4.66
C ALA A 73 -9.37 5.31 -4.39
N LYS A 74 -9.50 4.72 -3.19
CA LYS A 74 -10.63 3.89 -2.77
C LYS A 74 -10.94 2.77 -3.77
N LEU A 75 -9.90 2.09 -4.26
CA LEU A 75 -10.04 1.03 -5.28
C LEU A 75 -10.80 -0.22 -4.76
N GLY A 76 -10.91 -0.34 -3.44
CA GLY A 76 -11.64 -1.40 -2.76
C GLY A 76 -10.74 -2.37 -2.02
N GLU A 77 -11.33 -3.10 -1.09
CA GLU A 77 -10.61 -3.95 -0.13
C GLU A 77 -9.72 -5.00 -0.82
N HIS A 78 -10.16 -5.56 -1.94
CA HIS A 78 -9.40 -6.59 -2.63
C HIS A 78 -8.02 -6.11 -3.12
N TYR A 79 -7.88 -4.85 -3.56
CA TYR A 79 -6.61 -4.24 -3.97
C TYR A 79 -5.69 -4.05 -2.76
N VAL A 80 -6.24 -3.49 -1.68
CA VAL A 80 -5.56 -3.27 -0.39
C VAL A 80 -5.03 -4.59 0.16
N LYS A 81 -5.88 -5.61 0.29
CA LYS A 81 -5.48 -6.94 0.77
C LYS A 81 -4.45 -7.61 -0.14
N LYS A 82 -4.53 -7.42 -1.46
CA LYS A 82 -3.59 -8.00 -2.41
C LYS A 82 -2.20 -7.37 -2.28
N ALA A 83 -2.10 -6.05 -2.23
CA ALA A 83 -0.82 -5.36 -1.98
C ALA A 83 -0.28 -5.73 -0.60
N GLY A 84 -1.13 -5.69 0.42
CA GLY A 84 -0.80 -6.08 1.79
C GLY A 84 -0.19 -7.47 1.89
N ARG A 85 -0.85 -8.50 1.35
CA ARG A 85 -0.33 -9.88 1.40
C ARG A 85 1.00 -10.02 0.68
N LYS A 86 1.12 -9.48 -0.54
CA LYS A 86 2.37 -9.58 -1.30
C LYS A 86 3.52 -8.85 -0.61
N GLY A 87 3.29 -7.63 -0.15
CA GLY A 87 4.32 -6.86 0.55
C GLY A 87 4.69 -7.46 1.89
N TYR A 88 3.72 -7.98 2.66
CA TYR A 88 4.01 -8.68 3.90
C TYR A 88 4.98 -9.85 3.67
N ASP A 89 4.66 -10.72 2.71
CA ASP A 89 5.49 -11.88 2.40
C ASP A 89 6.86 -11.45 1.85
N TYR A 90 6.91 -10.42 1.01
CA TYR A 90 8.15 -9.87 0.46
C TYR A 90 9.06 -9.30 1.55
N TYR A 91 8.53 -8.42 2.40
CA TYR A 91 9.32 -7.78 3.46
C TYR A 91 9.78 -8.77 4.52
N LEU A 92 8.94 -9.76 4.89
CA LEU A 92 9.37 -10.83 5.79
C LEU A 92 10.55 -11.63 5.22
N ARG A 93 10.49 -12.03 3.95
CA ARG A 93 11.58 -12.80 3.29
C ARG A 93 12.88 -12.00 3.22
N ASN A 94 12.79 -10.69 3.04
CA ASN A 94 13.94 -9.80 2.99
C ASN A 94 14.35 -9.27 4.37
N LYS A 95 13.76 -9.78 5.46
CA LYS A 95 14.03 -9.38 6.85
C LYS A 95 13.74 -7.90 7.16
N HIS A 96 12.90 -7.26 6.36
CA HIS A 96 12.40 -5.90 6.53
C HIS A 96 11.17 -5.94 7.45
N TYR A 97 11.37 -6.32 8.72
CA TYR A 97 10.27 -6.68 9.62
C TYR A 97 9.37 -5.49 9.99
N LEU A 98 9.93 -4.27 10.01
CA LEU A 98 9.17 -3.07 10.30
C LEU A 98 8.16 -2.78 9.18
N GLU A 99 8.60 -2.88 7.93
CA GLU A 99 7.77 -2.71 6.74
C GLU A 99 6.70 -3.81 6.66
N ALA A 100 7.05 -5.05 7.01
CA ALA A 100 6.09 -6.14 7.13
C ALA A 100 5.02 -5.83 8.21
N LEU A 101 5.41 -5.25 9.34
CA LEU A 101 4.47 -4.85 10.39
C LEU A 101 3.54 -3.71 9.92
N ILE A 102 4.11 -2.68 9.28
CA ILE A 102 3.36 -1.53 8.75
C ILE A 102 2.32 -2.02 7.74
N ILE A 103 2.74 -2.84 6.77
CA ILE A 103 1.83 -3.30 5.72
C ILE A 103 0.77 -4.26 6.25
N ALA A 104 1.08 -5.09 7.25
CA ALA A 104 0.10 -5.97 7.89
C ALA A 104 -1.02 -5.19 8.59
N LYS A 105 -0.66 -4.11 9.29
CA LYS A 105 -1.60 -3.22 9.97
C LYS A 105 -2.49 -2.48 8.97
N ASN A 106 -1.87 -1.78 8.02
CA ASN A 106 -2.61 -0.93 7.07
C ASN A 106 -3.54 -1.77 6.19
N ALA A 107 -3.07 -2.92 5.70
CA ALA A 107 -3.92 -3.82 4.93
C ALA A 107 -4.88 -4.67 5.77
N GLY A 108 -4.82 -4.61 7.11
CA GLY A 108 -5.66 -5.40 8.02
C GLY A 108 -5.50 -6.91 7.83
N LEU A 109 -4.28 -7.43 7.75
CA LEU A 109 -4.03 -8.84 7.41
C LEU A 109 -4.31 -9.84 8.55
N GLY A 110 -4.86 -9.37 9.67
CA GLY A 110 -5.19 -10.17 10.85
C GLY A 110 -4.10 -10.11 11.93
N GLU A 111 -4.53 -10.33 13.17
CA GLU A 111 -3.68 -10.24 14.36
C GLU A 111 -2.48 -11.17 14.32
N ASP A 112 -2.63 -12.39 13.81
CA ASP A 112 -1.52 -13.35 13.71
C ASP A 112 -0.32 -12.78 12.92
N LYS A 113 -0.60 -12.12 11.79
CA LYS A 113 0.44 -11.51 10.95
C LYS A 113 1.06 -10.28 11.59
N ILE A 114 0.26 -9.47 12.26
CA ILE A 114 0.70 -8.27 12.99
C ILE A 114 1.61 -8.68 14.16
N ASN A 115 1.17 -9.63 14.98
CA ASN A 115 1.91 -10.12 16.14
C ASN A 115 3.23 -10.79 15.73
N LEU A 116 3.21 -11.59 14.66
CA LEU A 116 4.42 -12.17 14.12
C LEU A 116 5.44 -11.10 13.71
N ALA A 117 5.04 -10.14 12.87
CA ALA A 117 5.96 -9.09 12.44
C ALA A 117 6.46 -8.24 13.62
N LYS A 118 5.61 -7.98 14.62
CA LYS A 118 5.98 -7.29 15.85
C LYS A 118 7.06 -8.03 16.63
N LEU A 119 6.92 -9.34 16.86
CA LEU A 119 7.93 -10.14 17.55
C LEU A 119 9.28 -10.15 16.83
N LEU A 120 9.25 -10.16 15.49
CA LEU A 120 10.46 -10.10 14.66
C LEU A 120 11.13 -8.72 14.73
N VAL A 121 10.35 -7.63 14.75
CA VAL A 121 10.87 -6.26 14.97
C VAL A 121 11.51 -6.12 16.34
N GLU A 122 10.91 -6.70 17.38
CA GLU A 122 11.39 -6.66 18.76
C GLU A 122 12.58 -7.60 19.01
N GLY A 123 12.99 -8.41 18.03
CA GLY A 123 14.05 -9.41 18.20
C GLY A 123 13.66 -10.59 19.10
N LYS A 124 12.39 -10.70 19.49
CA LYS A 124 11.85 -11.81 20.31
C LYS A 124 11.57 -13.06 19.49
N ALA A 125 11.62 -12.95 18.18
CA ALA A 125 11.57 -14.07 17.25
C ALA A 125 12.66 -13.95 16.20
N ILE A 126 13.13 -15.10 15.71
CA ILE A 126 13.94 -15.20 14.50
C ILE A 126 13.14 -16.02 13.48
N ALA A 127 12.91 -15.42 12.31
CA ALA A 127 12.35 -16.12 11.17
C ALA A 127 13.41 -17.01 10.53
N TYR A 128 13.21 -18.32 10.60
CA TYR A 128 13.99 -19.29 9.84
C TYR A 128 13.23 -19.60 8.55
N LEU A 129 13.69 -19.06 7.42
CA LEU A 129 13.06 -19.19 6.10
C LEU A 129 13.12 -20.61 5.49
N ASN A 130 13.21 -21.66 6.32
CA ASN A 130 12.86 -23.00 5.88
C ASN A 130 11.34 -23.14 5.95
N GLU A 131 10.75 -23.64 4.87
CA GLU A 131 9.33 -23.96 4.80
C GLU A 131 9.13 -25.41 5.27
N ILE A 132 8.26 -25.63 6.26
CA ILE A 132 7.69 -26.97 6.49
C ILE A 132 6.39 -27.07 5.72
N THR A 133 6.14 -28.21 5.09
CA THR A 133 4.87 -28.49 4.43
C THR A 133 3.99 -29.27 5.39
N LEU A 134 2.83 -28.70 5.76
CA LEU A 134 1.86 -29.31 6.67
C LEU A 134 0.51 -29.36 5.93
N ASN A 135 -0.01 -30.56 5.67
CA ASN A 135 -1.22 -30.78 4.87
C ASN A 135 -1.19 -30.08 3.49
N GLY A 136 -0.03 -30.06 2.82
CA GLY A 136 0.15 -29.39 1.53
C GLY A 136 0.29 -27.86 1.60
N LYS A 137 0.23 -27.26 2.80
CA LYS A 137 0.44 -25.83 3.02
C LYS A 137 1.88 -25.58 3.47
N LYS A 138 2.58 -24.68 2.77
CA LYS A 138 3.91 -24.21 3.15
C LYS A 138 3.80 -23.24 4.33
N ILE A 139 4.53 -23.52 5.40
CA ILE A 139 4.56 -22.73 6.64
C ILE A 139 6.01 -22.34 6.93
N PRO A 140 6.35 -21.05 7.06
CA PRO A 140 7.69 -20.64 7.47
C PRO A 140 7.95 -21.08 8.91
N VAL A 141 9.15 -21.64 9.18
CA VAL A 141 9.56 -22.02 10.52
C VAL A 141 9.97 -20.79 11.32
N LEU A 142 9.47 -20.67 12.53
CA LEU A 142 9.78 -19.58 13.45
C LEU A 142 10.40 -20.15 14.71
N LEU A 143 11.57 -19.64 15.08
CA LEU A 143 12.13 -19.85 16.41
C LEU A 143 11.86 -18.58 17.22
N VAL A 144 10.97 -18.69 18.20
CA VAL A 144 10.68 -17.62 19.15
C VAL A 144 11.53 -17.86 20.39
N TYR A 145 12.28 -16.86 20.84
CA TYR A 145 12.98 -16.93 22.12
C TYR A 145 12.00 -16.46 23.19
N GLY A 146 11.56 -17.38 24.03
CA GLY A 146 10.95 -17.01 25.30
C GLY A 146 12.07 -16.59 26.25
N GLU A 147 11.98 -15.39 26.84
CA GLU A 147 12.63 -15.17 28.12
C GLU A 147 12.00 -16.18 29.08
N GLY A 148 12.72 -17.25 29.38
CA GLY A 148 12.36 -18.09 30.50
C GLY A 148 12.41 -17.21 31.72
N GLU A 149 11.26 -17.01 32.37
CA GLU A 149 11.24 -16.53 33.75
C GLU A 149 12.12 -17.50 34.54
N GLN A 150 13.32 -17.05 34.90
CA GLN A 150 14.11 -17.69 35.94
C GLN A 150 13.39 -17.38 37.25
N GLU A 151 12.47 -18.26 37.65
CA GLU A 151 12.07 -18.39 39.07
C GLU A 151 13.21 -18.99 39.89
#